data_AF-A0A919LUE6-F1
#
_entry.id   AF-A0A919LUE6-F1
#
_cell.length_a   1.000
_cell.length_b   1.000
_cell.length_c   1.000
_cell.angle_alpha   90.00
_cell.angle_beta   90.00
_cell.angle_gamma   90.00
#
_symmetry.space_group_name_H-M   'P 1'
#
loop_
_entity.id
_entity.type
_entity.pdbx_description
1 polymer ?
#
loop_
_entity_poly.entity_id
_entity_poly.type
_entity_poly.pdbx_seq_one_letter_code
_entity_poly.pdbx_strand_id
1 'polypeptide(L)'
;MVPRFATLGRIPKGVWVLGGVSLLMDVSSEMIHCLLPLFMATTLGASVIIIGLIEGLAEATALILKVFSGAISDYVGKRKGLALLGYGGRAQ
;
A
#
# COMPACT_ATOMS: atom_id res chain seq x y z
N MET A 1 20.54 21.95 -22.69
CA MET A 1 20.79 20.82 -21.78
C MET A 1 20.63 21.33 -20.36
N VAL A 2 19.42 21.24 -19.79
CA VAL A 2 19.12 21.79 -18.45
C VAL A 2 19.74 20.86 -17.40
N PRO A 3 20.59 21.36 -16.48
CA PRO A 3 21.22 20.51 -15.48
C PRO A 3 20.15 20.01 -14.51
N ARG A 4 19.86 18.70 -14.53
CA ARG A 4 18.89 18.02 -13.62
C ARG A 4 19.15 18.31 -12.13
N PHE A 5 20.38 18.70 -11.78
CA PHE A 5 20.79 18.96 -10.40
C PHE A 5 20.38 20.33 -9.87
N ALA A 6 20.06 21.31 -10.72
CA ALA A 6 19.60 22.64 -10.28
C ALA A 6 18.16 22.63 -9.74
N THR A 7 17.40 21.56 -9.96
CA THR A 7 16.00 21.43 -9.53
C THR A 7 15.87 20.97 -8.07
N LEU A 8 16.85 20.23 -7.54
CA LEU A 8 16.84 19.72 -6.15
C LEU A 8 16.83 20.83 -5.10
N GLY A 9 17.51 21.95 -5.36
CA GLY A 9 17.51 23.13 -4.48
C GLY A 9 16.23 23.96 -4.52
N ARG A 10 15.33 23.69 -5.49
CA ARG A 10 14.03 24.36 -5.64
C ARG A 10 12.86 23.57 -5.04
N ILE A 11 13.13 22.38 -4.50
CA ILE A 11 12.12 21.51 -3.88
C ILE A 11 11.77 22.06 -2.49
N PRO A 12 10.50 22.34 -2.18
CA PRO A 12 10.08 22.82 -0.87
C PRO A 12 10.50 21.85 0.23
N LYS A 13 10.92 22.37 1.40
CA LYS A 13 11.31 21.56 2.57
C LYS A 13 10.24 20.52 2.95
N GLY A 14 8.96 20.85 2.74
CA GLY A 14 7.85 19.92 2.97
C GLY A 14 7.91 18.64 2.13
N VAL A 15 8.39 18.72 0.88
CA VAL A 15 8.52 17.53 0.02
C VAL A 15 9.64 16.61 0.51
N TRP A 16 10.73 17.18 1.04
CA TRP A 16 11.79 16.38 1.66
C TRP A 16 11.33 15.67 2.94
N VAL A 17 10.56 16.37 3.79
CA VAL A 17 9.97 15.78 5.00
C VAL A 17 8.97 14.69 4.65
N LEU A 18 8.03 14.96 3.74
CA LEU A 18 7.03 13.98 3.29
C LEU A 18 7.66 12.80 2.55
N GLY A 19 8.70 13.04 1.75
CA GLY A 19 9.47 11.98 1.09
C GLY A 19 10.19 11.07 2.09
N GLY A 20 10.79 11.65 3.14
CA GLY A 20 11.39 10.88 4.23
C GLY A 20 10.36 10.08 5.02
N VAL A 21 9.21 10.67 5.33
CA VAL A 21 8.10 9.99 6.01
C VAL A 21 7.56 8.84 5.15
N SER A 22 7.35 9.05 3.85
CA SER A 22 6.91 8.00 2.92
C SER A 22 7.93 6.86 2.88
N LEU A 23 9.22 7.17 2.76
CA LEU A 23 10.27 6.15 2.74
C LEU A 23 10.24 5.31 4.02
N LEU A 24 10.17 5.95 5.19
CA LEU A 24 10.07 5.24 6.47
C LEU A 24 8.79 4.39 6.57
N MET A 25 7.67 4.90 6.06
CA MET A 25 6.41 4.18 6.04
C MET A 25 6.45 2.97 5.12
N ASP A 26 7.07 3.09 3.94
CA ASP A 26 7.25 2.01 2.98
C ASP A 26 8.15 0.93 3.58
N VAL A 27 9.31 1.31 4.13
CA VAL A 27 10.23 0.38 4.80
C VAL A 27 9.54 -0.36 5.95
N SER A 28 8.77 0.35 6.78
CA SER A 28 8.07 -0.27 7.91
C SER A 28 7.01 -1.27 7.45
N SER A 29 6.29 -0.95 6.36
CA SER A 29 5.22 -1.79 5.83
C SER A 29 5.80 -3.05 5.17
N GLU A 30 6.86 -2.92 4.37
CA GLU A 30 7.56 -4.07 3.75
C GLU A 30 8.21 -4.98 4.80
N MET A 31 8.72 -4.41 5.90
CA MET A 31 9.28 -5.19 7.00
C MET A 31 8.22 -6.06 7.68
N ILE A 32 7.02 -5.53 7.93
CA ILE A 32 5.91 -6.31 8.51
C ILE A 32 5.47 -7.42 7.55
N HIS A 33 5.37 -7.11 6.25
CA HIS A 33 5.04 -8.11 5.24
C HIS A 33 6.06 -9.26 5.22
N CYS A 34 7.36 -8.98 5.34
CA CYS A 34 8.39 -10.02 5.44
C CYS A 34 8.34 -10.80 6.77
N LEU A 35 7.99 -10.12 7.88
CA LEU A 35 8.01 -10.71 9.22
C LEU A 35 6.81 -11.63 9.49
N LEU A 36 5.65 -11.38 8.89
CA LEU A 36 4.43 -12.13 9.19
C LEU A 36 4.54 -13.62 8.80
N PRO A 37 5.01 -14.00 7.59
CA PRO A 37 5.27 -15.40 7.23
C PRO A 37 6.36 -16.02 8.12
N LEU A 38 7.41 -15.25 8.44
CA LEU A 38 8.50 -15.70 9.28
C LEU A 38 8.02 -16.05 10.70
N PHE A 39 7.15 -15.20 11.27
CA PHE A 39 6.53 -15.43 12.56
C PHE A 39 5.64 -16.68 12.55
N MET A 40 4.82 -16.85 11.51
CA MET A 40 3.99 -18.04 11.35
C MET A 40 4.82 -19.33 11.29
N ALA A 41 5.94 -19.32 10.57
CA ALA A 41 6.84 -20.47 10.47
C ALA A 41 7.57 -20.76 11.79
N THR A 42 8.10 -19.74 12.45
CA THR A 42 9.05 -19.90 13.57
C THR A 42 8.37 -20.00 14.93
N THR A 43 7.32 -19.21 15.17
CA THR A 43 6.69 -19.14 16.50
C THR A 43 5.42 -19.96 16.60
N LEU A 44 4.60 -19.98 15.53
CA LEU A 44 3.40 -20.81 15.48
C LEU A 44 3.69 -22.23 14.98
N GLY A 45 4.88 -22.47 14.39
CA GLY A 45 5.24 -23.77 13.83
C GLY A 45 4.39 -24.16 12.60
N ALA A 46 3.82 -23.17 11.91
CA ALA A 46 3.01 -23.43 10.72
C ALA A 46 3.88 -24.01 9.61
N SER A 47 3.39 -25.06 8.94
CA SER A 47 4.06 -25.63 7.76
C SER A 47 4.10 -24.61 6.62
N VAL A 48 5.17 -24.63 5.83
CA VAL A 48 5.36 -23.80 4.62
C VAL A 48 4.16 -23.92 3.66
N ILE A 49 3.53 -25.10 3.60
CA ILE A 49 2.33 -25.33 2.77
C ILE A 49 1.15 -24.46 3.22
N ILE A 50 0.93 -24.36 4.54
CA ILE A 50 -0.17 -23.57 5.11
C ILE A 50 0.09 -22.07 4.93
N ILE A 51 1.34 -21.64 5.14
CA ILE A 51 1.75 -20.24 4.92
C ILE A 51 1.51 -19.85 3.47
N GLY A 52 1.99 -20.66 2.51
CA GLY A 52 1.78 -20.42 1.09
C GLY A 52 0.30 -20.43 0.67
N LEU A 53 -0.53 -21.26 1.29
CA LEU A 53 -1.97 -21.28 1.02
C LEU A 53 -2.66 -20.00 1.53
N ILE A 54 -2.29 -19.52 2.72
CA ILE A 54 -2.81 -18.26 3.29
C ILE A 54 -2.40 -17.07 2.44
N GLU A 55 -1.11 -16.99 2.09
CA GLU A 55 -0.56 -15.89 1.31
C GLU A 55 -1.14 -15.87 -0.12
N GLY A 56 -1.25 -17.05 -0.75
CA GLY A 56 -1.91 -17.18 -2.06
C GLY A 56 -3.40 -16.84 -2.03
N LEU A 57 -4.13 -17.22 -0.97
CA LEU A 57 -5.56 -16.85 -0.84
C LEU A 57 -5.72 -15.35 -0.57
N ALA A 58 -4.82 -14.75 0.20
CA ALA A 58 -4.79 -13.31 0.47
C ALA A 58 -4.55 -12.53 -0.83
N GLU A 59 -3.56 -12.93 -1.63
CA GLU A 59 -3.29 -12.31 -2.93
C GLU A 59 -4.45 -12.52 -3.92
N ALA A 60 -5.00 -13.73 -4.01
CA ALA A 60 -6.14 -13.99 -4.89
C ALA A 60 -7.36 -13.13 -4.51
N THR A 61 -7.66 -13.01 -3.22
CA THR A 61 -8.75 -12.16 -2.72
C THR A 61 -8.46 -10.69 -3.01
N ALA A 62 -7.23 -10.23 -2.77
CA ALA A 62 -6.83 -8.85 -3.06
C ALA A 62 -6.94 -8.53 -4.55
N LEU A 63 -6.53 -9.45 -5.44
CA LEU A 63 -6.65 -9.30 -6.88
C LEU A 63 -8.10 -9.29 -7.35
N ILE A 64 -8.94 -10.20 -6.82
CA ILE A 64 -10.38 -10.22 -7.07
C ILE A 64 -10.98 -8.86 -6.67
N LEU A 65 -10.74 -8.42 -5.44
CA LEU A 65 -11.23 -7.14 -4.93
C LEU A 65 -10.69 -5.95 -5.74
N LYS A 66 -9.43 -5.99 -6.20
CA LYS A 66 -8.83 -4.95 -7.03
C LYS A 66 -9.43 -4.90 -8.43
N VAL A 67 -9.75 -6.04 -9.03
CA VAL A 67 -10.45 -6.12 -10.32
C VAL A 67 -11.88 -5.59 -10.17
N PHE A 68 -12.63 -6.01 -9.14
CA PHE A 68 -13.98 -5.51 -8.90
C PHE A 68 -13.98 -4.02 -8.52
N SER A 69 -13.07 -3.58 -7.64
CA SER A 69 -12.92 -2.18 -7.25
C SER A 69 -12.47 -1.31 -8.42
N GLY A 70 -11.55 -1.80 -9.27
CA GLY A 70 -11.12 -1.14 -10.50
C GLY A 70 -12.24 -1.04 -11.52
N ALA A 71 -12.98 -2.13 -11.78
CA ALA A 71 -14.11 -2.14 -12.68
C ALA A 71 -15.25 -1.23 -12.20
N ILE A 72 -15.54 -1.23 -10.89
CA ILE A 72 -16.52 -0.31 -10.29
C ILE A 72 -16.00 1.13 -10.32
N SER A 73 -14.71 1.36 -10.07
CA SER A 73 -14.09 2.70 -10.13
C SER A 73 -14.10 3.27 -11.55
N ASP A 74 -13.85 2.43 -12.55
CA ASP A 74 -13.86 2.79 -13.97
C ASP A 74 -15.30 2.99 -14.48
N TYR A 75 -16.26 2.17 -14.04
CA TYR A 75 -17.69 2.33 -14.35
C TYR A 75 -18.30 3.57 -13.69
N VAL A 76 -17.81 3.95 -12.50
CA VAL A 76 -18.29 5.14 -11.76
C VAL A 76 -17.72 6.45 -12.32
N GLY A 77 -16.60 6.44 -13.06
CA GLY A 77 -16.16 7.53 -13.96
C GLY A 77 -16.01 8.95 -13.35
N LYS A 78 -16.26 9.13 -12.05
CA LYS A 78 -16.22 10.40 -11.34
C LYS A 78 -15.49 10.20 -10.01
N ARG A 79 -14.24 10.67 -10.00
CA ARG A 79 -13.24 10.71 -8.92
C ARG A 79 -13.66 11.31 -7.57
N LYS A 80 -14.94 11.34 -7.16
CA LYS A 80 -15.38 11.94 -5.88
C LYS A 80 -16.29 11.07 -5.01
N GLY A 81 -17.07 10.13 -5.56
CA GLY A 81 -18.09 9.41 -4.77
C GLY A 81 -17.54 8.37 -3.78
N LEU A 82 -16.56 7.56 -4.21
CA LEU A 82 -16.03 6.45 -3.41
C LEU A 82 -15.06 6.90 -2.30
N ALA A 83 -14.32 8.00 -2.52
CA ALA A 83 -13.52 8.63 -1.47
C ALA A 83 -14.40 9.20 -0.33
N LEU A 84 -15.59 9.72 -0.67
CA LEU A 84 -16.56 10.24 0.30
C LEU A 84 -17.29 9.16 1.09
N LEU A 85 -17.52 7.96 0.54
CA LEU A 85 -18.10 6.86 1.31
C LEU A 85 -17.11 6.22 2.30
N GLY A 86 -15.81 6.25 2.00
CA GLY A 86 -14.75 5.83 2.93
C GLY A 86 -14.40 6.89 4.00
N TYR A 87 -14.44 8.18 3.66
CA TYR A 87 -14.17 9.29 4.59
C TYR A 87 -15.41 9.89 5.26
N GLY A 88 -16.63 9.55 4.81
CA GLY A 88 -17.90 10.08 5.35
C GLY A 88 -18.23 9.59 6.76
N GLY A 89 -17.53 8.56 7.26
CA GLY A 89 -17.57 8.14 8.66
C GLY A 89 -16.57 8.86 9.57
N ARG A 90 -15.79 9.82 9.05
CA ARG A 90 -14.86 10.67 9.82
C ARG A 90 -15.03 12.17 9.51
N ALA A 91 -16.25 12.58 9.19
CA ALA A 91 -16.63 13.99 9.26
C ALA A 91 -17.28 14.26 10.61
N GLN A 92 -16.61 15.09 11.40
CA GLN A 92 -17.20 15.94 12.41
C GLN A 92 -18.44 16.67 11.88
#